data_AF-A0A2E5W5L3-F1
#
_entry.id   AF-A0A2E5W5L3-F1
#
_cell.length_a   1.000
_cell.length_b   1.000
_cell.length_c   1.000
_cell.angle_alpha   90.00
_cell.angle_beta   90.00
_cell.angle_gamma   90.00
#
_symmetry.space_group_name_H-M   'P 1'
#
loop_
_entity.id
_entity.type
_entity.pdbx_description
1 polymer ?
#
loop_
_entity_poly.entity_id
_entity_poly.type
_entity_poly.pdbx_seq_one_letter_code
_entity_poly.pdbx_strand_id
1 'polypeptide(L)'
;MDSSLKRKINNLAKWEDVRKYLETAVEKGEITRQEANHKYARYRSLSSGRKHERKDPILDDNFKKLGVENINEMKNKLLDCGISSSQVDAVLGGMLRLVHAARKDGENFKTNSRIEQYFKERIGLTNTQVGYLIELSKKIALNLSME
;
A
#
# COMPACT_ATOMS: atom_id res chain seq x y z
N MET A 1 28.35 13.54 21.43
CA MET A 1 27.24 12.58 21.20
C MET A 1 26.72 12.77 19.78
N ASP A 2 26.77 11.72 18.95
CA ASP A 2 26.48 11.76 17.52
C ASP A 2 25.04 12.24 17.21
N SER A 3 24.93 13.19 16.28
CA SER A 3 23.69 13.77 15.74
C SER A 3 22.72 12.73 15.14
N SER A 4 23.24 11.62 14.59
CA SER A 4 22.41 10.52 14.09
C SER A 4 21.71 9.77 15.23
N LEU A 5 22.43 9.56 16.34
CA LEU A 5 21.92 8.87 17.53
C LEU A 5 20.82 9.68 18.22
N LYS A 6 21.01 11.00 18.38
CA LYS A 6 19.98 11.90 18.95
C LYS A 6 18.68 11.88 18.15
N ARG A 7 18.77 11.81 16.81
CA ARG A 7 17.60 11.75 15.92
C ARG A 7 16.84 10.42 16.06
N LYS A 8 17.56 9.29 16.17
CA LYS A 8 16.96 7.97 16.40
C LYS A 8 16.23 7.91 17.74
N ILE A 9 16.85 8.41 18.81
CA ILE A 9 16.23 8.45 20.16
C ILE A 9 14.95 9.29 20.15
N ASN A 10 14.96 10.46 19.50
CA ASN A 10 13.78 11.31 19.39
C ASN A 10 12.64 10.64 18.59
N ASN A 11 12.95 9.95 17.50
CA ASN A 11 11.96 9.21 16.72
C ASN A 11 11.37 8.01 17.49
N LEU A 12 12.17 7.34 18.32
CA LEU A 12 11.73 6.24 19.18
C LEU A 12 10.77 6.73 20.27
N ALA A 13 11.08 7.85 20.93
CA ALA A 13 10.21 8.43 21.95
C ALA A 13 8.84 8.82 21.36
N LYS A 14 8.82 9.50 20.20
CA LYS A 14 7.58 9.84 19.50
C LYS A 14 6.78 8.61 19.05
N TRP A 15 7.45 7.49 18.75
CA TRP A 15 6.78 6.24 18.38
C TRP A 15 6.03 5.62 19.56
N GLU A 16 6.62 5.62 20.74
CA GLU A 16 5.99 5.08 21.94
C GLU A 16 4.70 5.85 22.27
N ASP A 17 4.72 7.17 22.13
CA ASP A 17 3.54 8.03 22.32
C ASP A 17 2.42 7.71 21.31
N VAL A 18 2.78 7.60 20.02
CA VAL A 18 1.83 7.24 18.95
C VAL A 18 1.27 5.85 19.15
N ARG A 19 2.11 4.89 19.56
CA ARG A 19 1.70 3.52 19.84
C ARG A 19 0.70 3.47 20.98
N LYS A 20 1.02 4.14 22.09
CA LYS A 20 0.16 4.17 23.27
C LYS A 20 -1.21 4.79 22.96
N TYR A 21 -1.23 5.92 22.24
CA TYR A 21 -2.48 6.56 21.80
C TYR A 21 -3.35 5.61 20.96
N LEU A 22 -2.75 4.91 19.99
CA LEU A 22 -3.48 4.01 19.10
C LEU A 22 -3.98 2.75 19.80
N GLU A 23 -3.20 2.15 20.70
CA GLU A 23 -3.70 1.01 21.50
C GLU A 23 -4.87 1.43 22.40
N THR A 24 -4.79 2.60 23.05
CA THR A 24 -5.91 3.10 23.86
C THR A 24 -7.16 3.37 23.01
N ALA A 25 -7.01 3.91 21.81
CA ALA A 25 -8.15 4.10 20.90
C ALA A 25 -8.78 2.77 20.44
N VAL A 26 -7.97 1.71 20.30
CA VAL A 26 -8.47 0.35 20.03
C VAL A 26 -9.22 -0.22 21.23
N GLU A 27 -8.67 -0.10 22.42
CA GLU A 27 -9.29 -0.58 23.67
C GLU A 27 -10.63 0.09 23.94
N LYS A 28 -10.76 1.39 23.62
CA LYS A 28 -12.00 2.15 23.73
C LYS A 28 -12.99 1.87 22.60
N GLY A 29 -12.60 1.12 21.57
CA GLY A 29 -13.40 0.89 20.37
C GLY A 29 -13.57 2.12 19.48
N GLU A 30 -12.79 3.19 19.69
CA GLU A 30 -12.79 4.41 18.88
C GLU A 30 -12.19 4.16 17.49
N ILE A 31 -11.28 3.19 17.39
CA ILE A 31 -10.76 2.67 16.12
C ILE A 31 -10.70 1.14 16.18
N THR A 32 -10.79 0.51 15.02
CA THR A 32 -10.56 -0.93 14.88
C THR A 32 -9.07 -1.27 15.01
N ARG A 33 -8.78 -2.53 15.40
CA ARG A 33 -7.41 -3.06 15.37
C ARG A 33 -6.76 -2.92 13.99
N GLN A 34 -7.55 -3.02 12.91
CA GLN A 34 -7.07 -2.83 11.53
C GLN A 34 -6.67 -1.38 11.24
N GLU A 35 -7.46 -0.40 11.66
CA GLU A 35 -7.12 1.03 11.53
C GLU A 35 -5.89 1.41 12.37
N ALA A 36 -5.73 0.85 13.56
CA ALA A 36 -4.52 1.03 14.35
C ALA A 36 -3.28 0.48 13.64
N ASN A 37 -3.38 -0.73 13.08
CA ASN A 37 -2.31 -1.35 12.29
C ASN A 37 -1.94 -0.53 11.05
N HIS A 38 -2.92 0.07 10.39
CA HIS A 38 -2.70 1.00 9.29
C HIS A 38 -1.92 2.25 9.73
N LYS A 39 -2.36 2.88 10.82
CA LYS A 39 -1.67 4.06 11.39
C LYS A 39 -0.24 3.71 11.84
N TYR A 40 -0.01 2.49 12.35
CA TYR A 40 1.34 1.98 12.64
C TYR A 40 2.22 1.84 11.41
N ALA A 41 1.67 1.33 10.30
CA ALA A 41 2.41 1.18 9.05
C ALA A 41 2.81 2.56 8.49
N ARG A 42 1.88 3.52 8.51
CA ARG A 42 2.10 4.90 8.06
C ARG A 42 3.13 5.64 8.92
N TYR A 43 3.07 5.52 10.24
CA TYR A 43 4.06 6.17 11.10
C TYR A 43 5.46 5.57 10.90
N ARG A 44 5.56 4.24 10.73
CA ARG A 44 6.84 3.56 10.45
C ARG A 44 7.42 3.96 9.10
N SER A 45 6.60 4.15 8.07
CA SER A 45 7.08 4.62 6.76
C SER A 45 7.63 6.05 6.86
N LEU A 46 6.91 6.97 7.52
CA LEU A 46 7.35 8.35 7.76
C LEU A 46 8.63 8.44 8.62
N SER A 47 8.72 7.64 9.68
CA SER A 47 9.83 7.68 10.64
C SER A 47 11.11 7.00 10.14
N SER A 48 11.00 6.09 9.16
CA SER A 48 12.15 5.41 8.57
C SER A 48 13.07 6.34 7.78
N GLY A 49 12.70 7.60 7.55
CA GLY A 49 13.52 8.63 6.91
C GLY A 49 13.90 8.32 5.45
N ARG A 50 13.50 7.16 4.94
CA ARG A 50 13.61 6.78 3.56
C ARG A 50 12.34 7.28 2.89
N LYS A 51 12.44 8.44 2.24
CA LYS A 51 11.80 8.60 0.93
C LYS A 51 11.96 7.27 0.22
N HIS A 52 10.87 6.71 -0.30
CA HIS A 52 10.89 5.44 -1.01
C HIS A 52 11.76 5.60 -2.26
N GLU A 53 13.08 5.52 -2.08
CA GLU A 53 14.10 5.77 -3.10
C GLU A 53 14.58 4.44 -3.68
N ARG A 54 13.61 3.57 -3.94
CA ARG A 54 13.71 2.63 -5.03
C ARG A 54 12.57 2.97 -5.98
N LYS A 55 12.82 3.96 -6.84
CA LYS A 55 12.19 3.95 -8.15
C LYS A 55 12.72 2.69 -8.81
N ASP A 56 11.91 1.66 -8.93
CA ASP A 56 12.14 0.66 -9.95
C ASP A 56 11.68 1.32 -11.25
N PRO A 57 12.60 1.84 -12.09
CA PRO A 57 12.23 2.59 -13.29
C PRO A 57 11.42 1.72 -14.26
N ILE A 58 11.59 0.40 -14.23
CA ILE A 58 10.86 -0.54 -15.06
C ILE A 58 9.39 -0.60 -14.61
N LEU A 59 9.15 -0.63 -13.30
CA LEU A 59 7.81 -0.63 -12.74
C LEU A 59 7.08 0.69 -13.05
N ASP A 60 7.74 1.82 -12.83
CA ASP A 60 7.20 3.16 -13.11
C ASP A 60 6.82 3.29 -14.59
N ASP A 61 7.69 2.85 -15.51
CA ASP A 61 7.43 2.90 -16.96
C ASP A 61 6.28 1.99 -17.39
N ASN A 62 6.11 0.82 -16.75
CA ASN A 62 4.97 -0.05 -17.04
C ASN A 62 3.65 0.63 -16.68
N PHE A 63 3.57 1.31 -15.53
CA PHE A 63 2.35 2.02 -15.13
C PHE A 63 2.08 3.26 -16.00
N LYS A 64 3.11 3.98 -16.44
CA LYS A 64 2.94 5.06 -17.42
C LYS A 64 2.33 4.56 -18.74
N LYS A 65 2.80 3.42 -19.27
CA LYS A 65 2.21 2.78 -20.46
C LYS A 65 0.74 2.36 -20.26
N LEU A 66 0.31 2.22 -19.01
CA LEU A 66 -1.07 1.92 -18.64
C LEU A 66 -1.91 3.19 -18.39
N GLY A 67 -1.35 4.39 -18.58
CA GLY A 67 -2.06 5.68 -18.38
C GLY A 67 -1.96 6.23 -16.96
N VAL A 68 -1.13 5.65 -16.09
CA VAL A 68 -0.88 6.16 -14.73
C VAL A 68 0.32 7.09 -14.75
N GLU A 69 0.06 8.39 -14.85
CA GLU A 69 1.09 9.44 -14.89
C GLU A 69 1.83 9.60 -13.56
N ASN A 70 1.11 9.44 -12.44
CA ASN A 70 1.66 9.65 -11.11
C ASN A 70 1.59 8.38 -10.24
N ILE A 71 2.59 7.51 -10.38
CA ILE A 71 2.69 6.28 -9.56
C ILE A 71 2.84 6.58 -8.06
N ASN A 72 3.37 7.74 -7.67
CA ASN A 72 3.50 8.09 -6.25
C ASN A 72 2.13 8.32 -5.60
N GLU A 73 1.17 8.88 -6.34
CA GLU A 73 -0.21 9.01 -5.87
C GLU A 73 -0.83 7.62 -5.61
N MET A 74 -0.60 6.69 -6.54
CA MET A 74 -1.03 5.30 -6.38
C MET A 74 -0.36 4.64 -5.16
N LYS A 75 0.96 4.81 -4.98
CA LYS A 75 1.68 4.32 -3.79
C LYS A 75 1.09 4.89 -2.50
N ASN A 76 0.77 6.17 -2.47
CA ASN A 76 0.15 6.80 -1.30
C ASN A 76 -1.24 6.23 -1.02
N LYS A 77 -2.08 6.02 -2.04
CA LYS A 77 -3.39 5.37 -1.90
C LYS A 77 -3.27 3.95 -1.34
N LEU A 78 -2.29 3.17 -1.79
CA LEU A 78 -2.02 1.83 -1.24
C LEU A 78 -1.65 1.91 0.24
N LEU A 79 -0.78 2.85 0.61
CA LEU A 79 -0.42 3.09 2.01
C LEU A 79 -1.65 3.50 2.82
N ASP A 80 -2.52 4.36 2.30
CA ASP A 80 -3.78 4.80 2.92
C ASP A 80 -4.81 3.68 3.07
N CYS A 81 -4.70 2.60 2.29
CA CYS A 81 -5.51 1.38 2.43
C CYS A 81 -4.90 0.32 3.38
N GLY A 82 -3.90 0.67 4.18
CA GLY A 82 -3.32 -0.27 5.14
C GLY A 82 -2.24 -1.19 4.59
N ILE A 83 -1.83 -1.03 3.33
CA ILE A 83 -0.73 -1.81 2.75
C ILE A 83 0.57 -1.23 3.27
N SER A 84 1.42 -2.05 3.88
CA SER A 84 2.69 -1.57 4.42
C SER A 84 3.66 -1.18 3.32
N SER A 85 4.55 -0.22 3.58
CA SER A 85 5.58 0.20 2.61
C SER A 85 6.44 -0.96 2.08
N SER A 86 6.69 -2.00 2.88
CA SER A 86 7.42 -3.20 2.44
C SER A 86 6.63 -4.10 1.48
N GLN A 87 5.31 -3.96 1.43
CA GLN A 87 4.43 -4.70 0.53
C GLN A 87 4.16 -3.95 -0.78
N VAL A 88 4.32 -2.61 -0.82
CA VAL A 88 3.92 -1.75 -1.95
C VAL A 88 4.49 -2.21 -3.29
N ASP A 89 5.80 -2.46 -3.38
CA ASP A 89 6.41 -2.85 -4.66
C ASP A 89 5.92 -4.23 -5.14
N ALA A 90 5.75 -5.19 -4.22
CA ALA A 90 5.18 -6.51 -4.52
C ALA A 90 3.72 -6.39 -4.97
N VAL A 91 2.96 -5.51 -4.33
CA VAL A 91 1.58 -5.21 -4.69
C VAL A 91 1.51 -4.64 -6.11
N LEU A 92 2.31 -3.63 -6.41
CA LEU A 92 2.36 -3.01 -7.74
C LEU A 92 2.72 -4.02 -8.83
N GLY A 93 3.70 -4.90 -8.58
CA GLY A 93 4.03 -5.99 -9.50
C GLY A 93 2.88 -6.97 -9.73
N GLY A 94 2.12 -7.29 -8.68
CA GLY A 94 0.88 -8.09 -8.79
C GLY A 94 -0.22 -7.35 -9.54
N MET A 95 -0.37 -6.05 -9.32
CA MET A 95 -1.39 -5.23 -9.97
C MET A 95 -1.18 -5.12 -11.48
N LEU A 96 0.06 -5.10 -11.97
CA LEU A 96 0.31 -5.19 -13.42
C LEU A 96 -0.36 -6.42 -14.03
N ARG A 97 -0.33 -7.57 -13.35
CA ARG A 97 -1.00 -8.80 -13.81
C ARG A 97 -2.52 -8.66 -13.81
N LEU A 98 -3.09 -8.01 -12.79
CA LEU A 98 -4.52 -7.71 -12.73
C LEU A 98 -4.94 -6.78 -13.87
N VAL A 99 -4.23 -5.69 -14.09
CA VAL A 99 -4.55 -4.71 -15.16
C VAL A 99 -4.47 -5.36 -16.53
N HIS A 100 -3.44 -6.16 -16.81
CA HIS A 100 -3.33 -6.88 -18.09
C HIS A 100 -4.45 -7.91 -18.28
N ALA A 101 -4.81 -8.65 -17.24
CA ALA A 101 -5.93 -9.58 -17.30
C ALA A 101 -7.27 -8.84 -17.51
N ALA A 102 -7.49 -7.74 -16.80
CA ALA A 102 -8.68 -6.91 -16.95
C ALA A 102 -8.78 -6.26 -18.34
N ARG A 103 -7.66 -5.80 -18.93
CA ARG A 103 -7.64 -5.29 -20.32
C ARG A 103 -7.96 -6.38 -21.34
N LYS A 104 -7.53 -7.61 -21.09
CA LYS A 104 -7.80 -8.74 -21.99
C LYS A 104 -9.28 -9.16 -21.94
N ASP A 105 -9.86 -9.19 -20.74
CA ASP A 105 -11.20 -9.75 -20.53
C ASP A 105 -12.32 -8.67 -20.53
N GLY A 106 -11.95 -7.38 -20.46
CA GLY A 106 -12.87 -6.25 -20.48
C GLY A 106 -13.89 -6.28 -19.33
N GLU A 107 -15.16 -5.99 -19.63
CA GLU A 107 -16.26 -6.02 -18.66
C GLU A 107 -16.52 -7.41 -18.07
N ASN A 108 -16.07 -8.48 -18.74
CA ASN A 108 -16.22 -9.85 -18.28
C ASN A 108 -15.09 -10.29 -17.33
N PHE A 109 -14.18 -9.38 -16.98
CA PHE A 109 -13.05 -9.71 -16.12
C PHE A 109 -13.52 -10.25 -14.77
N LYS A 110 -13.16 -11.50 -14.50
CA LYS A 110 -13.28 -12.14 -13.20
C LYS A 110 -11.88 -12.44 -12.68
N THR A 111 -11.57 -11.94 -11.48
CA THR A 111 -10.29 -12.21 -10.85
C THR A 111 -10.09 -13.72 -10.71
N ASN A 112 -8.98 -14.23 -11.24
CA ASN A 112 -8.61 -15.63 -11.08
C ASN A 112 -8.13 -15.88 -9.63
N SER A 113 -8.62 -16.96 -9.03
CA SER A 113 -8.23 -17.47 -7.71
C SER A 113 -6.71 -17.45 -7.46
N ARG A 114 -5.89 -17.73 -8.48
CA ARG A 114 -4.42 -17.73 -8.34
C ARG A 114 -3.81 -16.34 -8.05
N ILE A 115 -4.38 -15.28 -8.64
CA ILE A 115 -3.91 -13.91 -8.39
C ILE A 115 -4.38 -13.45 -7.01
N GLU A 116 -5.61 -13.79 -6.65
CA GLU A 116 -6.17 -13.51 -5.33
C GLU A 116 -5.36 -14.20 -4.22
N GLN A 117 -5.03 -15.48 -4.41
CA GLN A 117 -4.19 -16.27 -3.51
C GLN A 117 -2.79 -15.68 -3.36
N TYR A 118 -2.19 -15.17 -4.44
CA TYR A 118 -0.90 -14.47 -4.37
C TYR A 118 -0.97 -13.27 -3.41
N PHE A 119 -2.00 -12.43 -3.53
CA PHE A 119 -2.12 -11.28 -2.64
C PHE A 119 -2.38 -11.69 -1.18
N LYS A 120 -3.22 -12.70 -0.94
CA LYS A 120 -3.57 -13.15 0.41
C LYS A 120 -2.44 -13.91 1.09
N GLU A 121 -1.91 -14.94 0.44
CA GLU A 121 -0.97 -15.87 1.06
C GLU A 121 0.49 -15.44 0.92
N ARG A 122 0.87 -14.83 -0.21
CA ARG A 122 2.27 -14.45 -0.45
C ARG A 122 2.59 -13.05 0.06
N ILE A 123 1.68 -12.11 -0.14
CA ILE A 123 1.86 -10.73 0.32
C ILE A 123 1.28 -10.53 1.72
N GLY A 124 0.25 -11.30 2.11
CA GLY A 124 -0.38 -11.18 3.42
C GLY A 124 -1.48 -10.11 3.46
N LEU A 125 -2.16 -9.85 2.34
CA LEU A 125 -3.23 -8.86 2.28
C LEU A 125 -4.57 -9.41 2.77
N THR A 126 -5.37 -8.54 3.38
CA THR A 126 -6.75 -8.87 3.79
C THR A 126 -7.69 -8.93 2.59
N ASN A 127 -8.84 -9.60 2.72
CA ASN A 127 -9.86 -9.62 1.66
C ASN A 127 -10.26 -8.21 1.20
N THR A 128 -10.42 -7.27 2.14
CA THR A 128 -10.74 -5.86 1.84
C THR A 128 -9.66 -5.20 1.01
N GLN A 129 -8.39 -5.39 1.36
CA GLN A 129 -7.26 -4.85 0.60
C GLN A 129 -7.22 -5.46 -0.80
N VAL A 130 -7.40 -6.77 -0.94
CA VAL A 130 -7.42 -7.43 -2.25
C VAL A 130 -8.59 -6.93 -3.11
N GLY A 131 -9.77 -6.76 -2.53
CA GLY A 131 -10.92 -6.15 -3.21
C GLY A 131 -10.61 -4.76 -3.75
N TYR A 132 -9.98 -3.91 -2.92
CA TYR A 132 -9.53 -2.58 -3.34
C TYR A 132 -8.55 -2.64 -4.52
N LEU A 133 -7.57 -3.54 -4.49
CA LEU A 133 -6.61 -3.70 -5.59
C LEU A 133 -7.27 -4.13 -6.91
N ILE A 134 -8.27 -5.00 -6.84
CA ILE A 134 -9.02 -5.46 -8.01
C ILE A 134 -9.78 -4.29 -8.65
N GLU A 135 -10.51 -3.51 -7.85
CA GLU A 135 -11.27 -2.36 -8.34
C GLU A 135 -10.35 -1.27 -8.91
N LEU A 136 -9.24 -0.97 -8.23
CA LEU A 136 -8.25 -0.03 -8.73
C LEU A 136 -7.62 -0.51 -10.06
N SER A 137 -7.33 -1.80 -10.18
CA SER A 137 -6.79 -2.39 -11.41
C SER A 137 -7.79 -2.33 -12.57
N LYS A 138 -9.09 -2.52 -12.31
CA LYS A 138 -10.15 -2.35 -13.32
C LYS A 138 -10.24 -0.90 -13.79
N LYS A 139 -10.23 0.07 -12.87
CA LYS A 139 -10.21 1.50 -13.22
C LYS A 139 -9.05 1.83 -14.14
N ILE A 140 -7.84 1.37 -13.82
CA ILE A 140 -6.64 1.56 -14.65
C ILE A 140 -6.79 0.85 -16.01
N ALA A 141 -7.31 -0.38 -16.04
CA ALA A 141 -7.51 -1.12 -17.29
C ALA A 141 -8.43 -0.37 -18.26
N LEU A 142 -9.46 0.29 -17.74
CA LEU A 142 -10.43 1.10 -18.47
C LEU A 142 -10.02 2.57 -18.67
N ASN A 143 -8.82 2.98 -18.23
CA ASN A 143 -8.33 4.36 -18.21
C ASN A 143 -9.30 5.35 -17.51
N LEU A 144 -10.00 4.88 -16.47
CA LEU A 144 -10.88 5.72 -15.66
C LEU A 144 -10.09 6.49 -14.61
N SER A 145 -10.59 7.68 -14.22
CA SER A 145 -9.98 8.49 -13.17
C SER A 145 -9.89 7.71 -11.85
N MET A 146 -8.76 7.87 -11.15
CA MET A 146 -8.51 7.23 -9.86
C MET A 146 -9.04 8.05 -8.67
N GLU A 147 -9.86 9.07 -8.92
CA GLU A 147 -10.60 9.83 -7.89
C GLU A 147 -11.47 8.92 -7.01
#